data_AF-A0A6S6PH89-F1
#
_entry.id   AF-A0A6S6PH89-F1
#
_cell.length_a   1.000
_cell.length_b   1.000
_cell.length_c   1.000
_cell.angle_alpha   90.00
_cell.angle_beta   90.00
_cell.angle_gamma   90.00
#
_symmetry.space_group_name_H-M   'P 1'
#
loop_
_entity.id
_entity.type
_entity.pdbx_description
1 polymer ?
#
loop_
_entity_poly.entity_id
_entity_poly.type
_entity_poly.pdbx_seq_one_letter_code
_entity_poly.pdbx_strand_id
1 'polypeptide(L)'
;MSKKPTLPDTSAPAERVRDPHVHISASEDFKQAALTITSGRKKIVLDLNAAQVADLITGLGAVHQAMIGKDIPPIEGVSFTPVRRTNWALQLDPESQGSILAFQHPAYGPIGLAMTPTDAAKVAKGLSLHQQLNAATLKASGPAN
;
A
#
# COMPACT_ATOMS: atom_id res chain seq x y z
N MET A 1 -20.88 28.57 65.23
CA MET A 1 -21.07 27.41 64.33
C MET A 1 -20.89 27.90 62.90
N SER A 2 -19.71 27.70 62.30
CA SER A 2 -19.40 28.20 60.95
C SER A 2 -19.54 27.06 59.93
N LYS A 3 -20.50 27.18 59.00
CA LYS A 3 -20.65 26.24 57.88
C LYS A 3 -19.53 26.49 56.86
N LYS A 4 -18.76 25.44 56.57
CA LYS A 4 -17.69 25.43 55.57
C LYS A 4 -18.32 25.31 54.16
N PRO A 5 -17.87 26.03 53.13
CA PRO A 5 -18.40 25.89 51.78
C PRO A 5 -17.92 24.58 51.16
N THR A 6 -18.84 23.77 50.64
CA THR A 6 -18.55 22.57 49.86
C THR A 6 -18.17 23.00 48.44
N LEU A 7 -16.93 22.70 48.02
CA LEU A 7 -16.48 22.88 46.64
C LEU A 7 -17.18 21.87 45.73
N PRO A 8 -17.60 22.26 44.50
CA PRO A 8 -18.14 21.32 43.53
C PRO A 8 -17.04 20.37 43.05
N ASP A 9 -17.38 19.08 43.04
CA ASP A 9 -16.54 17.98 42.57
C ASP A 9 -16.41 18.05 41.04
N THR A 10 -15.35 18.69 40.55
CA THR A 10 -14.99 18.74 39.14
C THR A 10 -14.25 17.46 38.74
N SER A 11 -14.90 16.31 38.87
CA SER A 11 -14.40 15.03 38.38
C SER A 11 -15.32 14.44 37.32
N ALA A 12 -15.72 15.26 36.33
CA ALA A 12 -16.08 14.71 35.04
C ALA A 12 -14.80 14.15 34.40
N PRO A 13 -14.70 12.84 34.11
CA PRO A 13 -13.54 12.32 33.40
C PRO A 13 -13.53 12.99 32.03
N ALA A 14 -12.42 13.64 31.68
CA ALA A 14 -12.16 14.08 30.31
C ALA A 14 -12.44 12.89 29.39
N GLU A 15 -13.40 13.04 28.48
CA GLU A 15 -13.78 12.00 27.52
C GLU A 15 -12.50 11.56 26.82
N ARG A 16 -12.02 10.33 27.12
CA ARG A 16 -10.80 9.79 26.51
C ARG A 16 -11.00 9.92 25.00
N VAL A 17 -10.22 10.77 24.35
CA VAL A 17 -10.23 10.91 22.89
C VAL A 17 -9.96 9.51 22.35
N ARG A 18 -11.00 8.85 21.84
CA ARG A 18 -10.86 7.51 21.26
C ARG A 18 -10.17 7.69 19.92
N ASP A 19 -9.14 6.89 19.68
CA ASP A 19 -8.41 6.91 18.42
C ASP A 19 -9.39 6.73 17.25
N PRO A 20 -9.24 7.52 16.17
CA PRO A 20 -10.09 7.39 15.01
C PRO A 20 -9.89 6.01 14.37
N HIS A 21 -10.99 5.28 14.19
CA HIS A 21 -11.00 4.00 13.49
C HIS A 21 -11.38 4.23 12.04
N VAL A 22 -10.54 3.73 11.11
CA VAL A 22 -10.75 3.83 9.67
C VAL A 22 -11.15 2.46 9.13
N HIS A 23 -12.24 2.43 8.37
CA HIS A 23 -12.71 1.24 7.66
C HIS A 23 -13.00 1.59 6.20
N ILE A 24 -12.54 0.75 5.28
CA ILE A 24 -12.78 0.89 3.84
C ILE A 24 -13.39 -0.41 3.33
N SER A 25 -14.48 -0.32 2.58
CA SER A 25 -15.15 -1.46 1.97
C SER A 25 -15.61 -1.11 0.55
N ALA A 26 -15.61 -2.10 -0.35
CA ALA A 26 -16.20 -1.95 -1.67
C ALA A 26 -17.72 -2.19 -1.62
N SER A 27 -18.46 -1.51 -2.48
CA SER A 27 -19.87 -1.83 -2.74
C SER A 27 -20.00 -3.21 -3.42
N GLU A 28 -21.19 -3.81 -3.35
CA GLU A 28 -21.46 -5.12 -3.95
C GLU A 28 -21.25 -5.14 -5.48
N ASP A 29 -21.45 -3.99 -6.15
CA ASP A 29 -21.25 -3.83 -7.59
C ASP A 29 -19.81 -3.45 -7.98
N PHE A 30 -18.91 -3.30 -7.00
CA PHE A 30 -17.51 -2.88 -7.16
C PHE A 30 -17.29 -1.53 -7.87
N LYS A 31 -18.33 -0.69 -7.97
CA LYS A 31 -18.21 0.63 -8.61
C LYS A 31 -17.87 1.74 -7.64
N GLN A 32 -18.13 1.52 -6.35
CA GLN A 32 -17.90 2.49 -5.30
C GLN A 32 -17.19 1.83 -4.11
N ALA A 33 -16.57 2.66 -3.29
CA ALA A 33 -16.03 2.28 -2.00
C ALA A 33 -16.56 3.22 -0.93
N ALA A 34 -16.89 2.68 0.24
CA ALA A 34 -17.26 3.47 1.40
C ALA A 34 -16.07 3.58 2.36
N LEU A 35 -15.59 4.81 2.57
CA LEU A 35 -14.63 5.16 3.62
C LEU A 35 -15.39 5.62 4.86
N THR A 36 -15.26 4.88 5.95
CA THR A 36 -15.85 5.22 7.24
C THR A 36 -14.75 5.60 8.23
N ILE A 37 -14.85 6.79 8.82
CA ILE A 37 -13.98 7.25 9.91
C ILE A 37 -14.85 7.45 11.16
N THR A 38 -14.53 6.75 12.23
CA THR A 38 -15.26 6.83 13.50
C THR A 38 -14.34 7.35 14.60
N SER A 39 -14.70 8.45 15.27
CA SER A 39 -14.00 8.97 16.45
C SER A 39 -15.02 9.34 17.53
N GLY A 40 -15.01 8.57 18.62
CA GLY A 40 -16.02 8.70 19.68
C GLY A 40 -17.45 8.47 19.14
N ARG A 41 -18.30 9.50 19.23
CA ARG A 41 -19.68 9.48 18.71
C ARG A 41 -19.80 10.03 17.28
N LYS A 42 -18.74 10.60 16.73
CA LYS A 42 -18.72 11.16 15.38
C LYS A 42 -18.41 10.05 14.37
N LYS A 43 -19.24 9.93 13.34
CA LYS A 43 -19.05 9.01 12.22
C LYS A 43 -19.10 9.83 10.93
N ILE A 44 -18.03 9.75 10.14
CA ILE A 44 -17.95 10.31 8.80
C ILE A 44 -17.96 9.14 7.83
N VAL A 45 -18.84 9.19 6.83
CA VAL A 45 -18.91 8.21 5.74
C VAL A 45 -18.77 8.97 4.44
N LEU A 46 -17.86 8.52 3.58
CA LEU A 46 -17.60 9.08 2.27
C LEU A 46 -17.75 7.96 1.24
N ASP A 47 -18.61 8.18 0.25
CA ASP A 47 -18.70 7.32 -0.93
C ASP A 47 -17.68 7.81 -1.96
N LEU A 48 -16.82 6.90 -2.39
CA LEU A 48 -15.71 7.16 -3.29
C LEU A 48 -15.93 6.38 -4.59
N ASN A 49 -15.79 7.05 -5.73
CA ASN A 49 -15.66 6.37 -7.00
C ASN A 49 -14.22 5.86 -7.22
N ALA A 50 -13.99 5.10 -8.29
CA ALA A 50 -12.68 4.52 -8.60
C ALA A 50 -11.54 5.56 -8.71
N ALA A 51 -11.80 6.73 -9.29
CA ALA A 51 -10.78 7.79 -9.41
C ALA A 51 -10.41 8.35 -8.04
N GLN A 52 -11.41 8.61 -7.18
CA GLN A 52 -11.18 9.10 -5.82
C GLN A 52 -10.46 8.08 -4.93
N VAL A 53 -10.71 6.78 -5.13
CA VAL A 53 -9.95 5.71 -4.46
C VAL A 53 -8.49 5.73 -4.90
N ALA A 54 -8.22 5.91 -6.20
CA ALA A 54 -6.85 6.01 -6.71
C ALA A 54 -6.11 7.26 -6.15
N ASP A 55 -6.79 8.40 -6.07
CA ASP A 55 -6.24 9.62 -5.47
C ASP A 55 -5.93 9.42 -3.98
N LEU A 56 -6.82 8.74 -3.24
CA LEU A 56 -6.61 8.40 -1.83
C LEU A 56 -5.39 7.50 -1.65
N ILE A 57 -5.24 6.45 -2.46
CA ILE A 57 -4.09 5.54 -2.42
C ILE A 57 -2.79 6.32 -2.70
N THR A 58 -2.81 7.19 -3.70
CA THR A 58 -1.65 8.03 -4.07
C THR A 58 -1.24 8.94 -2.92
N GLY A 59 -2.21 9.64 -2.33
CA GLY A 59 -1.97 10.55 -1.20
C GLY A 59 -1.45 9.82 0.05
N LEU A 60 -2.06 8.69 0.41
CA LEU A 60 -1.62 7.85 1.53
C LEU A 60 -0.22 7.27 1.30
N GLY A 61 0.07 6.85 0.07
CA GLY A 61 1.38 6.34 -0.32
C GLY A 61 2.48 7.40 -0.13
N ALA A 62 2.24 8.64 -0.58
CA ALA A 62 3.19 9.74 -0.42
C ALA A 62 3.43 10.09 1.06
N VAL A 63 2.38 10.14 1.88
CA VAL A 63 2.51 10.38 3.33
C VAL A 63 3.28 9.24 4.00
N HIS A 64 2.94 7.99 3.69
CA HIS A 64 3.63 6.83 4.25
C HIS A 64 5.11 6.82 3.88
N GLN A 65 5.45 7.12 2.61
CA GLN A 65 6.83 7.25 2.16
C GLN A 65 7.60 8.33 2.97
N ALA A 66 6.98 9.49 3.21
CA ALA A 66 7.59 10.54 4.02
C ALA A 66 7.80 10.11 5.48
N MET A 67 6.91 9.27 6.03
CA MET A 67 6.99 8.78 7.40
C MET A 67 8.08 7.72 7.60
N ILE A 68 8.24 6.77 6.66
CA ILE A 68 9.29 5.75 6.74
C ILE A 68 10.67 6.30 6.37
N GLY A 69 10.71 7.39 5.60
CA GLY A 69 11.96 8.04 5.18
C GLY A 69 12.85 7.09 4.38
N LYS A 70 14.03 6.78 4.92
CA LYS A 70 15.02 5.88 4.29
C LYS A 70 14.94 4.44 4.78
N ASP A 71 14.13 4.18 5.81
CA ASP A 71 14.06 2.86 6.43
C ASP A 71 13.09 1.99 5.63
N ILE A 72 13.65 1.22 4.69
CA ILE A 72 12.91 0.21 3.93
C ILE A 72 12.90 -1.08 4.76
N PRO A 73 11.72 -1.57 5.19
CA PRO A 73 11.63 -2.82 5.94
C PRO A 73 12.19 -4.01 5.13
N PRO A 74 12.78 -5.02 5.81
CA PRO A 74 13.22 -6.24 5.15
C PRO A 74 12.05 -6.97 4.49
N ILE A 75 12.34 -7.71 3.41
CA ILE A 75 11.33 -8.45 2.65
C ILE A 75 11.18 -9.90 3.15
N GLU A 76 12.12 -10.39 3.95
CA GLU A 76 12.16 -11.74 4.48
C GLU A 76 10.94 -12.03 5.38
N GLY A 77 10.21 -13.10 5.07
CA GLY A 77 9.04 -13.54 5.84
C GLY A 77 7.76 -12.73 5.59
N VAL A 78 7.80 -11.76 4.69
CA VAL A 78 6.63 -10.93 4.35
C VAL A 78 5.75 -11.66 3.32
N SER A 79 4.43 -11.67 3.57
CA SER A 79 3.46 -12.15 2.59
C SER A 79 3.32 -11.14 1.45
N PHE A 80 3.46 -11.59 0.21
CA PHE A 80 3.28 -10.75 -0.98
C PHE A 80 2.02 -11.14 -1.75
N THR A 81 1.32 -10.14 -2.29
CA THR A 81 0.22 -10.38 -3.22
C THR A 81 0.78 -10.47 -4.64
N PRO A 82 0.59 -11.57 -5.36
CA PRO A 82 1.12 -11.70 -6.71
C PRO A 82 0.40 -10.72 -7.65
N VAL A 83 1.19 -9.92 -8.36
CA VAL A 83 0.68 -9.08 -9.44
C VAL A 83 0.42 -9.96 -10.66
N ARG A 84 -0.85 -10.11 -11.01
CA ARG A 84 -1.28 -10.81 -12.23
C ARG A 84 -1.80 -9.78 -13.23
N ARG A 85 -1.52 -10.00 -14.52
CA ARG A 85 -1.97 -9.13 -15.63
C ARG A 85 -1.48 -7.69 -15.48
N THR A 86 -0.17 -7.51 -15.53
CA THR A 86 0.46 -6.19 -15.53
C THR A 86 1.01 -5.85 -16.91
N ASN A 87 1.10 -4.55 -17.20
CA ASN A 87 1.83 -4.02 -18.33
C ASN A 87 3.17 -3.49 -17.83
N TRP A 88 4.23 -3.70 -18.61
CA TRP A 88 5.59 -3.29 -18.27
C TRP A 88 6.04 -2.13 -19.14
N ALA A 89 6.88 -1.26 -18.59
CA ALA A 89 7.59 -0.20 -19.30
C ALA A 89 9.02 -0.10 -18.77
N LEU A 90 9.95 0.29 -19.65
CA LEU A 90 11.34 0.57 -19.27
C LEU A 90 11.68 1.97 -19.78
N GLN A 91 12.20 2.81 -18.88
CA GLN A 91 12.57 4.19 -19.18
C GLN A 91 13.98 4.46 -18.66
N LEU A 92 14.73 5.32 -19.35
CA LEU A 92 16.03 5.77 -18.84
C LEU A 92 15.82 6.72 -17.65
N ASP A 93 16.70 6.60 -16.66
CA ASP A 93 16.72 7.51 -15.51
C ASP A 93 18.09 8.21 -15.45
N PRO A 94 18.17 9.45 -15.97
CA PRO A 94 19.41 10.22 -16.00
C PRO A 94 19.96 10.54 -14.60
N GLU A 95 19.10 10.64 -13.57
CA GLU A 95 19.52 11.02 -12.23
C GLU A 95 20.28 9.89 -11.53
N SER A 96 19.83 8.64 -11.73
CA SER A 96 20.50 7.45 -11.19
C SER A 96 21.55 6.85 -12.13
N GLN A 97 21.77 7.44 -13.32
CA GLN A 97 22.57 6.84 -14.40
C GLN A 97 22.13 5.40 -14.70
N GLY A 98 20.81 5.18 -14.63
CA GLY A 98 20.19 3.87 -14.63
C GLY A 98 18.93 3.83 -15.48
N SER A 99 17.98 3.01 -15.05
CA SER A 99 16.68 2.88 -15.71
C SER A 99 15.58 2.65 -14.69
N ILE A 100 14.38 3.10 -15.02
CA ILE A 100 13.16 2.77 -14.29
C ILE A 100 12.48 1.60 -15.00
N LEU A 101 12.41 0.46 -14.31
CA LEU A 101 11.49 -0.61 -14.67
C LEU A 101 10.14 -0.33 -14.02
N ALA A 102 9.16 0.02 -14.82
CA ALA A 102 7.82 0.34 -14.36
C ALA A 102 6.81 -0.74 -14.75
N PHE A 103 5.76 -0.85 -13.94
CA PHE A 103 4.65 -1.75 -14.23
C PHE A 103 3.33 -1.23 -13.64
N GLN A 104 2.20 -1.67 -14.21
CA GLN A 104 0.86 -1.31 -13.73
C GLN A 104 0.39 -2.27 -12.64
N HIS A 105 0.43 -1.85 -11.37
CA HIS A 105 -0.11 -2.63 -10.26
C HIS A 105 -1.64 -2.48 -10.18
N PRO A 106 -2.44 -3.56 -10.19
CA PRO A 106 -3.89 -3.48 -10.16
C PRO A 106 -4.47 -2.75 -8.95
N ALA A 107 -3.82 -2.86 -7.78
CA ALA A 107 -4.26 -2.21 -6.55
C ALA A 107 -3.67 -0.81 -6.30
N TYR A 108 -2.53 -0.47 -6.91
CA TYR A 108 -1.75 0.71 -6.53
C TYR A 108 -1.45 1.66 -7.69
N GLY A 109 -1.84 1.31 -8.92
CA GLY A 109 -1.53 2.10 -10.09
C GLY A 109 -0.11 1.85 -10.63
N PRO A 110 0.47 2.79 -11.37
CA PRO A 110 1.81 2.65 -11.92
C PRO A 110 2.87 2.69 -10.81
N ILE A 111 3.72 1.66 -10.75
CA ILE A 111 4.86 1.57 -9.83
C ILE A 111 6.14 1.49 -10.66
N GLY A 112 7.14 2.30 -10.30
CA GLY A 112 8.47 2.30 -10.91
C GLY A 112 9.55 1.87 -9.93
N LEU A 113 10.45 0.98 -10.38
CA LEU A 113 11.69 0.66 -9.69
C LEU A 113 12.84 1.35 -10.41
N ALA A 114 13.44 2.37 -9.78
CA ALA A 114 14.71 2.92 -10.22
C ALA A 114 15.81 1.89 -9.94
N MET A 115 16.48 1.44 -11.00
CA MET A 115 17.53 0.44 -10.93
C MET A 115 18.87 1.07 -11.29
N THR A 116 19.84 0.93 -10.38
CA THR A 116 21.24 1.13 -10.73
C THR A 116 21.70 0.04 -11.71
N PRO A 117 22.82 0.23 -12.43
CA PRO A 117 23.38 -0.83 -13.28
C PRO A 117 23.62 -2.15 -12.53
N THR A 118 24.02 -2.08 -11.25
CA THR A 118 24.23 -3.26 -10.40
C THR A 118 22.92 -3.98 -10.10
N ASP A 119 21.83 -3.25 -9.84
CA ASP A 119 20.52 -3.85 -9.57
C ASP A 119 19.93 -4.47 -10.82
N ALA A 120 20.07 -3.81 -11.97
CA ALA A 120 19.66 -4.35 -13.26
C ALA A 120 20.34 -5.70 -13.55
N ALA A 121 21.63 -5.84 -13.25
CA ALA A 121 22.36 -7.09 -13.41
C ALA A 121 21.83 -8.22 -12.50
N LYS A 122 21.48 -7.91 -11.24
CA LYS A 122 20.88 -8.88 -10.31
C LYS A 122 19.51 -9.35 -10.81
N VAL A 123 18.66 -8.41 -11.25
CA VAL A 123 17.34 -8.71 -11.81
C VAL A 123 17.47 -9.59 -13.05
N ALA A 124 18.37 -9.24 -13.97
CA ALA A 124 18.64 -10.03 -15.17
C ALA A 124 19.05 -11.47 -14.85
N LYS A 125 19.93 -11.67 -13.86
CA LYS A 125 20.33 -13.01 -13.40
C LYS A 125 19.14 -13.80 -12.85
N GLY A 126 18.29 -13.17 -12.04
CA GLY A 126 17.08 -13.80 -11.50
C GLY A 126 16.09 -14.20 -12.59
N LEU A 127 15.87 -13.33 -13.57
CA LEU A 127 14.99 -13.61 -14.72
C LEU A 127 15.54 -14.75 -15.60
N SER A 128 16.85 -14.79 -15.82
CA SER A 128 17.51 -15.89 -16.54
C SER A 128 17.30 -17.23 -15.82
N LEU A 129 17.46 -17.26 -14.49
CA LEU A 129 17.19 -18.45 -13.69
C LEU A 129 15.71 -18.87 -13.78
N HIS A 130 14.78 -17.92 -13.70
CA HIS A 130 13.35 -18.19 -13.87
C HIS A 130 13.04 -18.86 -15.21
N GLN A 131 13.61 -18.35 -16.31
CA GLN A 131 13.46 -18.94 -17.64
C GLN A 131 13.97 -20.38 -17.69
N GLN A 132 15.13 -20.65 -17.09
CA GLN A 132 15.71 -22.00 -17.03
C GLN A 132 14.81 -22.97 -16.25
N LEU A 133 14.30 -22.55 -15.09
CA LEU A 133 13.40 -23.36 -14.26
C LEU A 133 12.09 -23.68 -14.99
N ASN A 134 11.50 -22.70 -15.67
CA ASN A 134 10.28 -22.93 -16.46
C ASN A 134 10.54 -23.86 -17.64
N ALA A 135 11.66 -23.69 -18.35
CA ALA A 135 12.02 -24.55 -19.47
C ALA A 135 12.26 -26.01 -19.03
N ALA A 136 12.89 -26.21 -17.87
CA ALA A 136 13.06 -27.54 -17.27
C ALA A 136 11.72 -28.16 -16.86
N THR A 137 10.84 -27.36 -16.22
CA THR A 137 9.50 -27.80 -15.81
C THR A 137 8.64 -28.19 -17.00
N LEU A 138 8.64 -27.39 -18.08
CA LEU A 138 7.90 -27.69 -19.32
C LEU A 138 8.41 -28.97 -20.00
N LYS A 139 9.72 -29.24 -19.99
CA LYS A 139 10.29 -30.48 -20.50
C LYS A 139 9.91 -31.70 -19.65
N ALA A 140 9.76 -31.54 -18.34
CA ALA A 140 9.38 -32.60 -17.42
C ALA A 140 7.87 -32.94 -17.47
N SER A 141 7.01 -31.97 -17.81
CA SER A 141 5.55 -32.14 -17.82
C SER A 141 4.97 -32.78 -19.10
N GLY A 142 5.78 -33.02 -20.14
CA GLY A 142 5.29 -33.55 -21.44
C GLY A 142 4.36 -32.56 -22.17
N PRO A 143 3.98 -32.82 -23.45
CA PRO A 143 3.01 -31.96 -24.13
C PRO A 143 1.68 -32.01 -23.37
N ALA A 144 1.07 -30.85 -23.15
CA ALA A 144 -0.29 -30.78 -22.64
C ALA A 144 -1.21 -31.48 -23.66
N ASN A 145 -1.86 -32.56 -23.25
CA ASN A 145 -2.93 -33.22 -24.00
C ASN A 145 -4.12 -32.28 -24.19
#